data_AF-A0A4R6KNN8-F1
#
_entry.id   AF-A0A4R6KNN8-F1
#
_cell.length_a   1.000
_cell.length_b   1.000
_cell.length_c   1.000
_cell.angle_alpha   90.00
_cell.angle_beta   90.00
_cell.angle_gamma   90.00
#
_symmetry.space_group_name_H-M   'P 1'
#
loop_
_entity.id
_entity.type
_entity.pdbx_description
1 polymer ?
#
loop_
_entity_poly.entity_id
_entity_poly.type
_entity_poly.pdbx_seq_one_letter_code
_entity_poly.pdbx_strand_id
1 'polypeptide(L)'
;MSTRSFWPPTEAAQVDYEALRAHLLEHDRLPDDLAAARFARRGLAGLITWPVSDPIFVAELVGASRPAWSPHADPRLDALAAGYQFLLDAAAARQVSPITVTGGAR
;
A
#
# COMPACT_ATOMS: atom_id res chain seq x y z
N MET A 1 -6.19 -18.00 27.26
CA MET A 1 -5.32 -18.91 26.50
C MET A 1 -5.14 -18.30 25.12
N SER A 2 -4.00 -17.66 24.86
CA SER A 2 -3.73 -17.04 23.55
C SER A 2 -3.59 -18.12 22.49
N THR A 3 -4.62 -18.29 21.68
CA THR A 3 -4.53 -18.96 20.39
C THR A 3 -3.47 -18.23 19.59
N ARG A 4 -2.35 -18.92 19.33
CA ARG A 4 -1.27 -18.44 18.47
C ARG A 4 -1.92 -17.96 17.16
N SER A 5 -1.94 -16.65 16.94
CA SER A 5 -2.24 -16.09 15.62
C SER A 5 -1.03 -16.41 14.76
N PHE A 6 -1.00 -17.62 14.20
CA PHE A 6 -0.12 -17.91 13.08
C PHE A 6 -0.78 -17.23 11.89
N TRP A 7 -0.18 -16.13 11.46
CA TRP A 7 -0.71 -15.28 10.39
C TRP A 7 -0.80 -16.11 9.10
N PRO A 8 -1.93 -16.13 8.38
CA PRO A 8 -2.03 -16.78 7.09
C PRO A 8 -0.92 -16.26 6.16
N PRO A 9 -0.22 -17.12 5.40
CA PRO A 9 0.86 -16.70 4.49
C PRO A 9 0.42 -15.68 3.45
N THR A 10 -0.89 -15.63 3.17
CA THR A 10 -1.51 -14.75 2.18
C THR A 10 -1.85 -13.37 2.72
N GLU A 11 -1.73 -13.14 4.03
CA GLU A 11 -2.09 -11.86 4.62
C GLU A 11 -0.95 -10.84 4.45
N ALA A 12 -1.29 -9.62 4.03
CA ALA A 12 -0.33 -8.63 3.54
C ALA A 12 0.80 -8.30 4.55
N ALA A 13 0.48 -8.23 5.84
CA ALA A 13 1.49 -8.01 6.88
C ALA A 13 2.54 -9.13 6.96
N GLN A 14 2.16 -10.38 6.70
CA GLN A 14 3.08 -11.51 6.68
C GLN A 14 3.99 -11.45 5.47
N VAL A 15 3.45 -11.08 4.31
CA VAL A 15 4.22 -10.88 3.08
C VAL A 15 5.24 -9.76 3.27
N ASP A 16 4.82 -8.61 3.81
CA ASP A 16 5.70 -7.48 4.11
C ASP A 16 6.82 -7.89 5.08
N TYR A 17 6.47 -8.61 6.15
CA TYR A 17 7.47 -9.10 7.11
C TYR A 17 8.49 -10.05 6.49
N GLU A 18 8.05 -11.07 5.75
CA GLU A 18 8.99 -12.03 5.14
C GLU A 18 9.83 -11.39 4.03
N ALA A 19 9.30 -10.42 3.30
CA ALA A 19 10.07 -9.64 2.33
C ALA A 19 11.18 -8.82 3.01
N LEU A 20 10.85 -8.11 4.09
CA LEU A 20 11.83 -7.36 4.89
C LEU A 20 12.89 -8.28 5.50
N ARG A 21 12.47 -9.42 6.06
CA ARG A 21 13.36 -10.42 6.65
C ARG A 21 14.29 -11.02 5.61
N ALA A 22 13.79 -11.42 4.44
CA ALA A 22 14.60 -11.96 3.36
C ALA A 22 15.65 -10.95 2.89
N HIS A 23 15.24 -9.68 2.67
CA HIS A 23 16.17 -8.64 2.21
C HIS A 23 17.26 -8.35 3.25
N LEU A 24 16.90 -8.26 4.53
CA LEU A 24 17.85 -8.03 5.63
C LEU A 24 18.87 -9.18 5.73
N LEU A 25 18.42 -10.43 5.62
CA LEU A 25 19.30 -11.59 5.68
C LEU A 25 20.28 -11.65 4.50
N GLU A 26 19.87 -11.17 3.33
CA GLU A 26 20.71 -11.19 2.12
C GLU A 26 21.66 -9.99 2.02
N HIS A 27 21.23 -8.80 2.47
CA HIS A 27 21.94 -7.54 2.21
C HIS A 27 22.46 -6.82 3.46
N ASP A 28 22.20 -7.37 4.66
CA ASP A 28 22.52 -6.78 5.97
C ASP A 28 21.98 -5.35 6.17
N ARG A 29 20.91 -5.00 5.44
CA ARG A 29 20.19 -3.73 5.54
C ARG A 29 18.73 -3.92 5.18
N LEU A 30 17.88 -3.02 5.66
CA LEU A 30 16.49 -2.96 5.20
C LEU A 30 16.42 -2.35 3.78
N PRO A 31 15.45 -2.75 2.96
CA PRO A 31 15.20 -2.10 1.68
C PRO A 31 14.74 -0.65 1.90
N ASP A 32 14.95 0.20 0.90
CA ASP A 32 14.42 1.58 0.93
C ASP A 32 13.00 1.60 0.33
N ASP A 33 12.09 0.92 1.02
CA ASP A 33 10.68 0.81 0.63
C ASP A 33 9.74 1.22 1.78
N LEU A 34 8.44 1.28 1.48
CA LEU A 34 7.46 1.73 2.46
C LEU A 34 7.24 0.71 3.58
N ALA A 35 7.41 -0.58 3.33
CA ALA A 35 7.32 -1.60 4.37
C ALA A 35 8.44 -1.39 5.41
N ALA A 36 9.65 -1.09 4.96
CA ALA A 36 10.79 -0.77 5.80
C ALA A 36 10.57 0.54 6.56
N ALA A 37 10.05 1.59 5.91
CA ALA A 37 9.72 2.85 6.57
C ALA A 37 8.66 2.67 7.67
N ARG A 38 7.63 1.84 7.45
CA ARG A 38 6.61 1.53 8.47
C ARG A 38 7.19 0.70 9.62
N PHE A 39 7.97 -0.32 9.28
CA PHE A 39 8.67 -1.13 10.26
C PHE A 39 9.58 -0.26 11.13
N ALA A 40 10.32 0.68 10.55
CA ALA A 40 11.15 1.61 11.31
C ALA A 40 10.34 2.50 12.26
N ARG A 41 9.13 2.91 11.88
CA ARG A 41 8.27 3.78 12.69
C ARG A 41 7.54 3.07 13.84
N ARG A 42 7.17 1.79 13.66
CA ARG A 42 6.22 1.10 14.56
C ARG A 42 6.64 -0.32 14.95
N GLY A 43 7.77 -0.80 14.42
CA GLY A 43 8.25 -2.16 14.59
C GLY A 43 7.29 -3.21 14.01
N LEU A 44 7.58 -4.47 14.34
CA LEU A 44 6.75 -5.61 13.96
C LEU A 44 5.31 -5.50 14.48
N ALA A 45 5.14 -4.97 15.69
CA ALA A 45 3.80 -4.75 16.28
C ALA A 45 2.95 -3.81 15.41
N GLY A 46 3.56 -2.81 14.78
CA GLY A 46 2.89 -1.92 13.83
C GLY A 46 2.44 -2.61 12.56
N LEU A 47 3.27 -3.49 12.00
CA LEU A 47 2.91 -4.30 10.83
C LEU A 47 1.74 -5.25 11.15
N ILE A 48 1.77 -5.86 12.34
CA ILE A 48 0.75 -6.82 12.80
C ILE A 48 -0.57 -6.13 13.12
N THR A 49 -0.52 -5.00 13.84
CA THR A 49 -1.74 -4.33 14.33
C THR A 49 -2.50 -3.68 13.18
N TRP A 50 -1.79 -3.15 12.18
CA TRP A 50 -2.37 -2.48 11.02
C TRP A 50 -1.94 -3.16 9.71
N PRO A 51 -2.51 -4.34 9.41
CA PRO A 51 -2.06 -5.21 8.32
C PRO A 51 -2.46 -4.72 6.94
N VAL A 52 -3.40 -3.77 6.86
CA VAL A 52 -3.77 -3.09 5.62
C VAL A 52 -2.93 -1.83 5.53
N SER A 53 -1.96 -1.87 4.62
CA SER A 53 -1.20 -0.70 4.22
C SER A 53 -2.08 0.27 3.44
N ASP A 54 -1.86 1.58 3.65
CA ASP A 54 -2.34 2.55 2.67
C ASP A 54 -1.70 2.21 1.31
N PRO A 55 -2.50 2.07 0.25
CA PRO A 55 -1.99 1.74 -1.07
C PRO A 55 -1.07 2.86 -1.56
N ILE A 56 0.12 2.49 -2.03
CA ILE A 56 0.97 3.40 -2.80
C ILE A 56 0.56 3.26 -4.24
N PHE A 57 0.07 4.35 -4.83
CA PHE A 57 -0.17 4.39 -6.26
C PHE A 57 1.01 5.04 -6.94
N VAL A 58 1.54 4.37 -7.97
CA VAL A 58 2.51 4.93 -8.90
C VAL A 58 1.89 4.83 -10.28
N ALA A 59 1.89 5.94 -11.01
CA ALA A 59 1.36 6.02 -12.36
C ALA A 59 2.47 6.48 -13.30
N GLU A 60 2.72 5.70 -14.34
CA GLU A 60 3.71 6.00 -15.38
C GLU A 60 3.04 5.91 -16.75
N LEU A 61 3.28 6.91 -17.61
CA LEU A 61 2.85 6.88 -19.00
C LEU A 61 4.00 6.35 -19.87
N VAL A 62 3.86 5.13 -20.37
CA VAL A 62 4.86 4.52 -21.26
C VAL A 62 4.46 4.72 -22.72
N GLY A 63 5.33 5.35 -23.51
CA GLY A 63 5.14 5.51 -24.95
C GLY A 63 5.99 6.64 -25.53
N ALA A 64 5.86 6.85 -26.84
CA ALA A 64 6.54 7.97 -27.49
C ALA A 64 6.05 9.30 -26.91
N SER A 65 7.01 10.20 -26.62
CA SER A 65 6.72 11.57 -26.25
C SER A 65 5.96 12.27 -27.38
N ARG A 66 4.95 13.04 -27.03
CA ARG A 66 4.20 13.83 -28.01
C ARG A 66 5.10 14.96 -28.53
N PRO A 67 5.20 15.17 -29.85
CA PRO A 67 6.02 16.24 -30.40
C PRO A 67 5.53 17.62 -29.96
N ALA A 68 6.46 18.52 -29.61
CA ALA A 68 6.15 19.86 -29.10
C ALA A 68 5.40 20.78 -30.09
N TRP A 69 5.44 20.47 -31.38
CA TRP A 69 4.71 21.22 -32.41
C TRP A 69 3.22 20.85 -32.49
N SER A 70 2.77 19.82 -31.77
CA SER A 70 1.36 19.43 -31.82
C SER A 70 0.50 20.42 -31.02
N PRO A 71 -0.56 21.01 -31.61
CA PRO A 71 -1.35 22.06 -30.95
C PRO A 71 -2.33 21.53 -29.90
N HIS A 72 -2.46 20.21 -29.73
CA HIS A 72 -3.39 19.59 -28.79
C HIS A 72 -2.64 19.04 -27.55
N ALA A 73 -3.31 19.03 -26.40
CA ALA A 73 -2.83 18.30 -25.23
C ALA A 73 -2.75 16.79 -25.52
N ASP A 74 -1.99 16.05 -24.70
CA ASP A 74 -1.94 14.59 -24.78
C ASP A 74 -3.13 13.99 -24.02
N PRO A 75 -4.15 13.42 -24.71
CA PRO A 75 -5.33 12.86 -24.05
C PRO A 75 -4.98 11.69 -23.11
N ARG A 76 -3.79 11.08 -23.26
CA ARG A 76 -3.33 10.01 -22.37
C ARG A 76 -3.00 10.53 -20.97
N LEU A 77 -2.52 11.77 -20.86
CA LEU A 77 -2.27 12.39 -19.56
C LEU A 77 -3.58 12.66 -18.82
N ASP A 78 -4.59 13.15 -19.53
CA ASP A 78 -5.93 13.36 -18.96
C ASP A 78 -6.56 12.05 -18.50
N ALA A 79 -6.44 11.00 -19.31
CA ALA A 79 -6.90 9.66 -18.94
C ALA A 79 -6.14 9.09 -17.73
N LEU A 80 -4.81 9.27 -17.68
CA LEU A 80 -3.98 8.85 -16.56
C LEU A 80 -4.38 9.57 -15.26
N ALA A 81 -4.56 10.89 -15.32
CA ALA A 81 -4.98 11.70 -14.19
C ALA A 81 -6.37 11.28 -13.68
N ALA A 82 -7.34 11.09 -14.59
CA ALA A 82 -8.68 10.63 -14.24
C ALA A 82 -8.67 9.24 -13.57
N GLY A 83 -7.90 8.29 -14.12
CA GLY A 83 -7.76 6.96 -13.55
C GLY A 83 -7.07 6.98 -12.18
N TYR A 84 -6.03 7.79 -12.03
CA TYR A 84 -5.32 7.95 -10.75
C TYR A 84 -6.22 8.56 -9.68
N GLN A 85 -6.98 9.60 -10.02
CA GLN A 85 -7.94 10.21 -9.11
C GLN A 85 -9.00 9.20 -8.64
N PHE A 86 -9.54 8.39 -9.55
CA PHE A 86 -10.50 7.34 -9.21
C PHE A 86 -9.92 6.35 -8.17
N LEU A 87 -8.65 5.95 -8.31
CA LEU A 87 -8.00 5.07 -7.33
C LEU A 87 -7.84 5.72 -5.96
N LEU A 88 -7.52 7.03 -5.91
CA LEU A 88 -7.44 7.78 -4.66
C LEU A 88 -8.81 7.87 -3.97
N ASP A 89 -9.86 8.18 -4.72
CA ASP A 89 -11.22 8.28 -4.19
C ASP A 89 -11.71 6.94 -3.64
N ALA A 90 -11.43 5.84 -4.35
CA ALA A 90 -11.75 4.49 -3.90
C ALA A 90 -10.98 4.08 -2.64
N ALA A 91 -9.69 4.45 -2.54
CA ALA A 91 -8.88 4.21 -1.34
C ALA A 91 -9.42 4.99 -0.13
N ALA A 92 -9.78 6.26 -0.32
CA ALA A 92 -10.38 7.09 0.72
C ALA A 92 -11.72 6.51 1.19
N ALA A 93 -12.60 6.09 0.28
CA ALA A 93 -13.88 5.47 0.62
C ALA A 93 -13.71 4.17 1.44
N ARG A 94 -12.66 3.39 1.17
CA ARG A 94 -12.35 2.15 1.92
C ARG A 94 -11.88 2.41 3.35
N GLN A 95 -11.18 3.51 3.61
CA GLN A 95 -10.72 3.89 4.95
C GLN A 95 -11.86 4.38 5.86
N VAL A 96 -12.94 4.93 5.29
CA VAL A 96 -14.05 5.54 6.06
C VAL A 96 -14.98 4.50 6.70
N SER A 97 -14.77 3.19 6.51
CA SER A 97 -15.60 2.16 7.16
C SER A 97 -15.43 2.19 8.69
N PRO A 98 -16.42 2.68 9.46
CA PRO A 98 -16.35 2.62 10.91
C PRO A 98 -16.59 1.17 11.32
N ILE A 99 -15.71 0.63 12.17
CA ILE A 99 -16.01 -0.58 12.91
C ILE A 99 -17.16 -0.22 13.86
N THR A 100 -18.40 -0.50 13.45
CA THR A 100 -19.54 -0.50 14.35
C THR A 100 -19.36 -1.68 15.31
N VAL A 101 -18.68 -1.44 16.42
CA VAL A 101 -18.70 -2.35 17.56
C VAL A 101 -20.09 -2.25 18.16
N THR A 102 -20.98 -3.15 17.77
CA THR A 102 -22.27 -3.33 18.44
C THR A 102 -21.99 -3.89 19.82
N GLY A 103 -21.79 -3.01 20.79
CA GLY A 103 -21.72 -3.34 22.21
C GLY A 103 -23.08 -3.88 22.67
N GLY A 104 -23.25 -5.20 22.60
CA GLY A 104 -24.35 -5.90 23.24
C GLY A 104 -24.10 -5.96 24.74
N ALA A 105 -24.73 -5.06 25.48
CA ALA A 105 -24.83 -5.14 26.93
C ALA A 105 -25.85 -6.24 27.30
N ARG A 106 -25.38 -7.32 27.92
CA ARG A 106 -25.84 -7.93 29.19
C ARG A 106 -25.39 -9.37 29.30
#